data_AF-I3T6I9-F1
#
_entry.id   AF-I3T6I9-F1
#
_cell.length_a   1.000
_cell.length_b   1.000
_cell.length_c   1.000
_cell.angle_alpha   90.00
_cell.angle_beta   90.00
_cell.angle_gamma   90.00
#
_symmetry.space_group_name_H-M   'P 1'
#
loop_
_entity.id
_entity.type
_entity.pdbx_description
1 polymer ?
#
loop_
_entity_poly.entity_id
_entity_poly.type
_entity_poly.pdbx_seq_one_letter_code
_entity_poly.pdbx_strand_id
1 'polypeptide(L)'
;MSASNTRISLALFVFFANFPGLMLCAVVSLSSIEIFERHEWLKVTSTVYFLCEGENKNVFEDVKRARFVYAYNGQQSWKILSNFSSKNCKRCGLYEENSITSDDAFDEWEFCPSDFTAPHGEYVRFKEKQFNATFLCPDCLSFGGEYLTTFALKIIYFRNEYSLFLHDAI
;
A
#
# COMPACT_ATOMS: atom_id res chain seq x y z
N MET A 1 -10.23 2.93 -52.72
CA MET A 1 -10.03 2.07 -51.53
C MET A 1 -10.05 2.93 -50.27
N SER A 2 -11.15 2.97 -49.51
CA SER A 2 -11.19 3.64 -48.19
C SER A 2 -12.30 3.07 -47.31
N ALA A 3 -12.27 1.75 -47.09
CA ALA A 3 -13.23 1.07 -46.21
C ALA A 3 -12.55 0.19 -45.15
N SER A 4 -11.21 0.08 -45.20
CA SER A 4 -10.42 -0.78 -44.32
C SER A 4 -9.94 -0.05 -43.05
N ASN A 5 -9.60 1.25 -43.14
CA ASN A 5 -9.03 2.01 -42.03
C ASN A 5 -10.05 2.36 -40.93
N THR A 6 -11.30 2.61 -41.29
CA THR A 6 -12.37 2.96 -40.34
C THR A 6 -12.79 1.80 -39.45
N ARG A 7 -12.78 0.57 -39.99
CA ARG A 7 -13.13 -0.64 -39.23
C ARG A 7 -12.04 -1.04 -38.23
N ILE A 8 -10.77 -0.87 -38.61
CA ILE A 8 -9.62 -1.11 -37.72
C ILE A 8 -9.61 -0.08 -36.58
N SER A 9 -9.89 1.19 -36.90
CA SER A 9 -9.99 2.28 -35.90
C SER A 9 -11.10 2.05 -34.88
N LEU A 10 -12.31 1.67 -35.32
CA LEU A 10 -13.42 1.38 -34.40
C LEU A 10 -13.13 0.15 -33.51
N ALA A 11 -12.53 -0.89 -34.07
CA ALA A 11 -12.17 -2.09 -33.33
C ALA A 11 -11.14 -1.80 -32.22
N LEU A 12 -10.14 -0.96 -32.51
CA LEU A 12 -9.15 -0.51 -31.52
C LEU A 12 -9.80 0.34 -30.41
N PHE A 13 -10.70 1.26 -30.75
CA PHE A 13 -11.42 2.08 -29.76
C PHE A 13 -12.25 1.23 -28.79
N VAL A 14 -12.96 0.21 -29.31
CA VAL A 14 -13.73 -0.72 -28.48
C VAL A 14 -12.80 -1.56 -27.59
N PHE A 15 -11.63 -1.96 -28.09
CA PHE A 15 -10.65 -2.72 -27.31
C PHE A 15 -10.12 -1.91 -26.12
N PHE A 16 -9.76 -0.63 -26.33
CA PHE A 16 -9.22 0.23 -25.27
C PHE A 16 -10.30 0.70 -24.27
N ALA A 17 -11.56 0.84 -24.69
CA ALA A 17 -12.67 1.24 -23.81
C ALA A 17 -13.17 0.13 -22.87
N ASN A 18 -12.86 -1.15 -23.17
CA ASN A 18 -13.32 -2.30 -22.42
C ASN A 18 -12.24 -2.94 -21.52
N PHE A 19 -11.09 -2.30 -21.33
CA PHE A 19 -10.19 -2.75 -20.26
C PHE A 19 -10.82 -2.38 -18.92
N PRO A 20 -11.23 -3.34 -18.07
CA PRO A 20 -11.52 -3.03 -16.69
C PRO A 20 -10.25 -2.39 -16.12
N GLY A 21 -10.37 -1.19 -15.56
CA GLY A 21 -9.22 -0.45 -15.02
C GLY A 21 -8.37 -1.38 -14.16
N LEU A 22 -7.05 -1.36 -14.36
CA LEU A 22 -6.13 -2.19 -13.59
C LEU A 22 -6.42 -1.99 -12.10
N MET A 23 -6.94 -3.02 -11.44
CA MET A 23 -6.98 -3.07 -9.99
C MET A 23 -5.55 -3.37 -9.54
N LEU A 24 -4.85 -2.31 -9.14
CA LEU A 24 -3.50 -2.43 -8.61
C LEU A 24 -3.60 -2.98 -7.19
N CYS A 25 -3.10 -4.19 -7.02
CA CYS A 25 -2.84 -4.73 -5.70
C CYS A 25 -1.45 -4.27 -5.26
N ALA A 26 -1.35 -3.64 -4.09
CA ALA A 26 -0.07 -3.27 -3.51
C ALA A 26 0.15 -4.05 -2.21
N VAL A 27 1.31 -4.72 -2.13
CA VAL A 27 1.66 -5.57 -1.01
C VAL A 27 2.40 -4.75 0.03
N VAL A 28 1.93 -4.79 1.28
CA VAL A 28 2.60 -4.16 2.41
C VAL A 28 3.38 -5.19 3.20
N SER A 29 4.63 -4.87 3.50
CA SER A 29 5.51 -5.64 4.39
C SER A 29 5.99 -4.78 5.56
N LEU A 30 6.40 -5.42 6.65
CA LEU A 30 7.04 -4.74 7.77
C LEU A 30 8.56 -4.75 7.55
N SER A 31 9.18 -3.58 7.60
CA SER A 31 10.63 -3.42 7.48
C SER A 31 11.32 -3.47 8.83
N SER A 32 10.79 -2.75 9.81
CA SER A 32 11.34 -2.77 11.17
C SER A 32 10.27 -2.47 12.20
N ILE A 33 10.49 -2.97 13.42
CA ILE A 33 9.65 -2.68 14.57
C ILE A 33 10.48 -2.64 15.84
N GLU A 34 10.19 -1.65 16.68
CA GLU A 34 10.70 -1.52 18.03
C GLU A 34 9.53 -1.22 18.96
N ILE A 35 9.37 -2.04 20.00
CA ILE A 35 8.38 -1.84 21.06
C ILE A 35 9.11 -1.20 22.24
N PHE A 36 8.69 -0.02 22.71
CA PHE A 36 9.37 0.72 23.76
C PHE A 36 8.93 0.29 25.17
N GLU A 37 7.64 0.13 25.34
CA GLU A 37 6.99 -0.32 26.58
C GLU A 37 5.98 -1.41 26.24
N ARG A 38 5.78 -2.33 27.18
CA ARG A 38 4.72 -3.35 27.09
C ARG A 38 3.72 -3.09 28.18
N HIS A 39 2.44 -3.30 27.89
CA HIS A 39 1.39 -3.12 28.87
C HIS A 39 1.54 -4.19 29.96
N GLU A 40 1.90 -3.73 31.16
CA GLU A 40 2.74 -4.49 32.11
C GLU A 40 2.00 -5.49 33.00
N TRP A 41 0.75 -5.90 32.72
CA TRP A 41 -0.03 -6.64 33.72
C TRP A 41 0.46 -8.09 33.95
N LEU A 42 0.70 -8.94 32.92
CA LEU A 42 1.11 -10.34 33.13
C LEU A 42 2.13 -10.83 32.08
N LYS A 43 3.40 -10.94 32.52
CA LYS A 43 4.62 -11.31 31.76
C LYS A 43 4.65 -12.74 31.19
N VAL A 44 3.51 -13.40 30.99
CA VAL A 44 3.49 -14.84 30.71
C VAL A 44 3.78 -15.13 29.23
N THR A 45 3.15 -14.40 28.30
CA THR A 45 3.43 -14.48 26.84
C THR A 45 2.76 -13.30 26.13
N SER A 46 3.38 -12.11 26.15
CA SER A 46 2.86 -10.97 25.37
C SER A 46 3.17 -11.18 23.88
N THR A 47 2.18 -11.60 23.11
CA THR A 47 2.32 -11.77 21.65
C THR A 47 1.91 -10.48 20.97
N VAL A 48 2.81 -9.88 20.20
CA VAL A 48 2.49 -8.69 19.42
C VAL A 48 1.93 -9.13 18.06
N TYR A 49 0.84 -8.52 17.62
CA TYR A 49 0.28 -8.79 16.30
C TYR A 49 -0.24 -7.52 15.62
N PHE A 50 -0.25 -7.55 14.29
CA PHE A 50 -0.84 -6.52 13.44
C PHE A 50 -2.13 -7.04 12.80
N LEU A 51 -3.18 -6.23 12.81
CA LEU A 51 -4.48 -6.59 12.27
C LEU A 51 -5.09 -5.41 11.51
N CYS A 52 -5.62 -5.70 10.33
CA CYS A 52 -6.45 -4.79 9.56
C CYS A 52 -7.88 -5.34 9.47
N GLU A 53 -8.85 -4.43 9.34
CA GLU A 53 -10.26 -4.80 9.17
C GLU A 53 -10.45 -5.73 7.96
N GLY A 54 -11.12 -6.86 8.19
CA GLY A 54 -11.38 -7.87 7.16
C GLY A 54 -10.20 -8.79 6.82
N GLU A 55 -9.08 -8.70 7.55
CA GLU A 55 -7.89 -9.54 7.36
C GLU A 55 -7.59 -10.44 8.57
N ASN A 56 -6.69 -11.40 8.38
CA ASN A 56 -6.22 -12.27 9.47
C ASN A 56 -5.19 -11.56 10.34
N LYS A 57 -5.08 -11.96 11.61
CA LYS A 57 -4.02 -11.49 12.52
C LYS A 57 -2.64 -11.90 11.98
N ASN A 58 -1.71 -10.95 11.90
CA ASN A 58 -0.31 -11.20 11.58
C ASN A 58 0.51 -11.18 12.87
N VAL A 59 0.87 -12.37 13.36
CA VAL A 59 1.57 -12.54 14.64
C VAL A 59 3.08 -12.35 14.47
N PHE A 60 3.70 -11.57 15.36
CA PHE A 60 5.14 -11.31 15.36
C PHE A 60 5.85 -12.17 16.41
N GLU A 61 6.05 -13.45 16.09
CA GLU A 61 6.65 -14.44 17.01
C GLU A 61 8.07 -14.06 17.47
N ASP A 62 8.82 -13.31 16.64
CA ASP A 62 10.20 -12.91 16.92
C ASP A 62 10.31 -11.71 17.86
N VAL A 63 9.25 -10.91 18.01
CA VAL A 63 9.26 -9.65 18.78
C VAL A 63 9.09 -9.95 20.27
N LYS A 64 10.18 -10.35 20.92
CA LYS A 64 10.16 -10.87 22.31
C LYS A 64 10.69 -9.93 23.38
N ARG A 65 11.43 -8.88 23.00
CA ARG A 65 12.05 -7.90 23.91
C ARG A 65 11.64 -6.48 23.57
N ALA A 66 11.34 -5.69 24.59
CA ALA A 66 11.20 -4.24 24.45
C ALA A 66 12.57 -3.57 24.25
N ARG A 67 12.57 -2.36 23.68
CA ARG A 67 13.75 -1.53 23.38
C ARG A 67 14.80 -2.27 22.55
N PHE A 68 14.32 -3.10 21.64
CA PHE A 68 15.13 -3.82 20.67
C PHE A 68 14.52 -3.64 19.29
N VAL A 69 15.33 -3.20 18.34
CA VAL A 69 14.91 -3.02 16.95
C VAL A 69 14.97 -4.36 16.24
N TYR A 70 13.82 -4.88 15.85
CA TYR A 70 13.70 -6.03 14.96
C TYR A 70 13.60 -5.50 13.54
N ALA A 71 14.61 -5.76 12.72
CA ALA A 71 14.61 -5.38 11.30
C ALA A 71 14.52 -6.63 10.42
N TYR A 72 13.75 -6.53 9.35
CA TYR A 72 13.59 -7.58 8.34
C TYR A 72 14.86 -7.72 7.52
N ASN A 73 15.48 -8.88 7.63
CA ASN A 73 16.70 -9.25 6.90
C ASN A 73 16.48 -10.42 5.93
N GLY A 74 15.22 -10.76 5.62
CA GLY A 74 14.87 -11.89 4.74
C GLY A 74 14.74 -13.25 5.43
N GLN A 75 15.02 -13.36 6.74
CA GLN A 75 14.98 -14.62 7.49
C GLN A 75 13.75 -14.79 8.40
N GLN A 76 12.97 -13.73 8.59
CA GLN A 76 11.83 -13.68 9.51
C GLN A 76 10.52 -14.14 8.86
N SER A 77 9.61 -14.70 9.65
CA SER A 77 8.33 -15.31 9.21
C SER A 77 7.26 -14.28 8.80
N TRP A 78 7.40 -13.03 9.23
CA TRP A 78 6.47 -11.93 8.99
C TRP A 78 6.83 -11.21 7.68
N LYS A 79 6.42 -11.81 6.56
CA LYS A 79 6.80 -11.36 5.21
C LYS A 79 5.79 -10.41 4.56
N ILE A 80 4.50 -10.54 4.86
CA ILE A 80 3.41 -9.75 4.27
C ILE A 80 2.40 -9.44 5.36
N LEU A 81 2.07 -8.17 5.55
CA LEU A 81 1.14 -7.73 6.59
C LEU A 81 -0.27 -7.47 6.06
N SER A 82 -0.39 -6.91 4.86
CA SER A 82 -1.67 -6.54 4.27
C SER A 82 -1.53 -6.35 2.77
N ASN A 83 -2.66 -6.41 2.07
CA ASN A 83 -2.73 -6.08 0.65
C ASN A 83 -3.75 -4.96 0.43
N PHE A 84 -3.33 -3.87 -0.18
CA PHE A 84 -4.25 -2.87 -0.70
C PHE A 84 -4.77 -3.33 -2.04
N SER A 85 -6.09 -3.40 -2.20
CA SER A 85 -6.75 -3.73 -3.47
C SER A 85 -6.93 -2.49 -4.37
N SER A 86 -6.74 -1.28 -3.80
CA SER A 86 -6.89 0.01 -4.48
C SER A 86 -6.40 1.16 -3.57
N LYS A 87 -6.81 2.41 -3.87
CA LYS A 87 -6.53 3.61 -3.08
C LYS A 87 -7.26 3.68 -1.73
N ASN A 88 -8.06 2.69 -1.40
CA ASN A 88 -8.85 2.69 -0.17
C ASN A 88 -7.96 2.45 1.05
N CYS A 89 -8.14 3.29 2.07
CA CYS A 89 -7.54 3.07 3.38
C CYS A 89 -8.25 1.95 4.14
N LYS A 90 -7.56 1.34 5.09
CA LYS A 90 -8.14 0.37 6.01
C LYS A 90 -7.91 0.82 7.45
N ARG A 91 -8.84 0.49 8.34
CA ARG A 91 -8.59 0.60 9.78
C ARG A 91 -7.67 -0.55 10.18
N CYS A 92 -6.49 -0.23 10.69
CA CYS A 92 -5.52 -1.23 11.16
C CYS A 92 -5.00 -0.84 12.55
N GLY A 93 -4.42 -1.81 13.25
CA GLY A 93 -3.84 -1.60 14.56
C GLY A 93 -2.72 -2.56 14.90
N LEU A 94 -1.92 -2.14 15.87
CA LEU A 94 -0.92 -2.98 16.51
C LEU A 94 -1.41 -3.29 17.92
N TYR A 95 -1.40 -4.57 18.27
CA TYR A 95 -2.01 -5.08 19.48
C TYR A 95 -1.03 -5.94 20.26
N GLU A 96 -1.22 -5.97 21.58
CA GLU A 96 -0.61 -6.92 22.50
C GLU A 96 -1.69 -7.93 22.90
N GLU A 97 -1.55 -9.17 22.42
CA GLU A 97 -2.42 -10.25 22.85
C GLU A 97 -2.16 -10.56 24.32
N ASN A 98 -3.22 -10.55 25.11
CA ASN A 98 -3.14 -10.84 26.52
C ASN A 98 -3.87 -12.15 26.81
N SER A 99 -3.13 -13.13 27.35
CA SER A 99 -3.70 -14.46 27.66
C SER A 99 -4.80 -14.45 28.74
N ILE A 100 -4.96 -13.34 29.49
CA ILE A 100 -5.78 -13.28 30.71
C ILE A 100 -6.82 -12.15 30.68
N THR A 101 -6.58 -11.06 29.95
CA THR A 101 -7.52 -9.93 29.81
C THR A 101 -7.84 -9.67 28.34
N SER A 102 -8.69 -8.67 28.06
CA SER A 102 -8.86 -8.17 26.69
C SER A 102 -7.51 -7.73 26.10
N ASP A 103 -7.32 -7.96 24.80
CA ASP A 103 -6.15 -7.53 24.05
C ASP A 103 -6.00 -6.00 24.13
N ASP A 104 -4.79 -5.53 24.44
CA ASP A 104 -4.48 -4.11 24.57
C ASP A 104 -3.99 -3.57 23.21
N ALA A 105 -4.56 -2.45 22.76
CA ALA A 105 -4.12 -1.79 21.54
C ALA A 105 -2.97 -0.83 21.83
N PHE A 106 -1.81 -1.02 21.21
CA PHE A 106 -0.73 -0.03 21.21
C PHE A 106 -1.17 1.24 20.47
N ASP A 107 -1.79 1.05 19.30
CA ASP A 107 -2.40 2.10 18.49
C ASP A 107 -3.33 1.51 17.43
N GLU A 108 -4.35 2.28 17.07
CA GLU A 108 -5.22 2.00 15.92
C GLU A 108 -5.34 3.23 15.05
N TRP A 109 -5.15 3.07 13.75
CA TRP A 109 -5.16 4.18 12.81
C TRP A 109 -5.74 3.79 11.46
N GLU A 110 -6.03 4.81 10.68
CA GLU A 110 -6.38 4.66 9.27
C GLU A 110 -5.07 4.50 8.48
N PHE A 111 -4.87 3.33 7.89
CA PHE A 111 -3.66 2.96 7.16
C PHE A 111 -3.93 3.04 5.66
N CYS A 112 -3.27 3.99 5.00
CA CYS A 112 -3.54 4.33 3.61
C CYS A 112 -2.35 4.05 2.69
N PRO A 113 -2.58 3.67 1.42
CA PRO A 113 -1.52 3.63 0.41
C PRO A 113 -0.83 4.99 0.21
N SER A 114 -1.55 6.09 0.44
CA SER A 114 -1.02 7.46 0.32
C SER A 114 0.01 7.83 1.39
N ASP A 115 0.14 7.05 2.46
CA ASP A 115 1.07 7.34 3.55
C ASP A 115 2.53 6.98 3.18
N PHE A 116 2.69 6.12 2.17
CA PHE A 116 3.98 5.65 1.66
C PHE A 116 4.59 6.67 0.70
N THR A 117 4.99 7.82 1.24
CA THR A 117 5.53 8.95 0.47
C THR A 117 7.06 9.02 0.45
N ALA A 118 7.73 8.31 1.36
CA ALA A 118 9.19 8.30 1.41
C ALA A 118 9.78 7.48 0.25
N PRO A 119 11.06 7.73 -0.11
CA PRO A 119 11.76 6.92 -1.11
C PRO A 119 11.61 5.43 -0.85
N HIS A 120 11.51 4.64 -1.93
CA HIS A 120 11.29 3.19 -1.87
C HIS A 120 9.94 2.75 -1.27
N GLY A 121 9.01 3.68 -1.04
CA GLY A 121 7.67 3.37 -0.54
C GLY A 121 7.71 3.03 0.94
N GLU A 122 8.49 3.79 1.71
CA GLU A 122 8.56 3.66 3.16
C GLU A 122 7.47 4.48 3.86
N TYR A 123 6.95 3.94 4.96
CA TYR A 123 6.07 4.63 5.88
C TYR A 123 6.47 4.31 7.32
N VAL A 124 6.68 5.35 8.13
CA VAL A 124 7.03 5.21 9.54
C VAL A 124 5.84 5.58 10.41
N ARG A 125 5.35 4.62 11.21
CA ARG A 125 4.38 4.85 12.28
C ARG A 125 5.11 4.92 13.61
N PHE A 126 5.10 6.10 14.22
CA PHE A 126 5.65 6.32 15.55
C PHE A 126 4.52 6.66 16.52
N LYS A 127 4.53 5.98 17.67
CA LYS A 127 3.65 6.29 18.79
C LYS A 127 4.52 6.46 20.03
N GLU A 128 4.48 7.66 20.60
CA GLU A 128 5.32 8.02 21.75
C GLU A 128 5.18 7.00 22.88
N LYS A 129 6.33 6.53 23.40
CA LYS A 129 6.47 5.53 24.48
C LYS A 129 5.88 4.14 24.19
N GLN A 130 5.24 3.94 23.04
CA GLN A 130 4.64 2.65 22.68
C GLN A 130 5.51 1.89 21.68
N PHE A 131 5.68 2.43 20.47
CA PHE A 131 6.46 1.75 19.43
C PHE A 131 6.94 2.68 18.31
N ASN A 132 7.87 2.15 17.52
CA ASN A 132 8.29 2.69 16.24
C ASN A 132 8.29 1.55 15.21
N ALA A 133 7.51 1.67 14.15
CA ALA A 133 7.39 0.67 13.10
C ALA A 133 7.57 1.29 11.72
N THR A 134 8.37 0.64 10.88
CA THR A 134 8.56 1.01 9.48
C THR A 134 7.91 -0.03 8.59
N PHE A 135 7.03 0.41 7.71
CA PHE A 135 6.33 -0.39 6.71
C PHE A 135 6.88 -0.08 5.32
N LEU A 136 6.81 -1.06 4.43
CA LEU A 136 7.24 -0.96 3.05
C LEU A 136 6.11 -1.32 2.10
N CYS A 137 5.88 -0.46 1.11
CA CYS A 137 5.00 -0.69 -0.02
C CYS A 137 5.59 -0.01 -1.27
N PRO A 138 6.53 -0.67 -1.98
CA PRO A 138 7.15 -0.10 -3.18
C PRO A 138 6.11 0.23 -4.27
N ASP A 139 5.08 -0.60 -4.39
CA ASP A 139 4.00 -0.42 -5.36
C ASP A 139 3.10 0.77 -5.00
N CYS A 140 3.08 1.21 -3.73
CA CYS A 140 2.24 2.33 -3.32
C CYS A 140 2.69 3.68 -3.92
N LEU A 141 3.97 3.79 -4.31
CA LEU A 141 4.49 4.96 -5.02
C LEU A 141 3.81 5.16 -6.39
N SER A 142 3.36 4.07 -7.02
CA SER A 142 2.70 4.12 -8.32
C SER A 142 1.30 4.75 -8.23
N PHE A 143 0.59 4.61 -7.09
CA PHE A 143 -0.75 5.18 -6.91
C PHE A 143 -0.80 6.72 -6.97
N GLY A 144 0.30 7.39 -6.62
CA GLY A 144 0.45 8.84 -6.76
C GLY A 144 0.87 9.27 -8.18
N GLY A 145 1.52 8.38 -8.93
CA GLY A 145 2.07 8.65 -10.26
C GLY A 145 1.13 8.36 -11.44
N GLU A 146 0.11 7.54 -11.26
CA GLU A 146 -0.81 7.14 -12.34
C GLU A 146 -1.68 8.27 -12.90
N TYR A 147 -1.82 9.38 -12.18
CA TYR A 147 -2.41 10.59 -12.75
C TYR A 147 -1.51 11.17 -13.83
N LEU A 148 -0.18 11.17 -13.68
CA LEU A 148 0.67 11.82 -14.68
C LEU A 148 0.85 10.97 -15.93
N THR A 149 0.91 9.65 -15.85
CA THR A 149 1.04 8.80 -17.05
C THR A 149 -0.29 8.63 -17.79
N THR A 150 -1.40 8.42 -17.08
CA THR A 150 -2.72 8.30 -17.73
C THR A 150 -3.22 9.64 -18.26
N PHE A 151 -3.01 10.75 -17.53
CA PHE A 151 -3.35 12.07 -18.05
C PHE A 151 -2.33 12.55 -19.09
N ALA A 152 -1.03 12.28 -18.98
CA ALA A 152 -0.09 12.62 -20.05
C ALA A 152 -0.36 11.82 -21.32
N LEU A 153 -0.68 10.53 -21.24
CA LEU A 153 -1.08 9.75 -22.42
C LEU A 153 -2.39 10.26 -23.01
N LYS A 154 -3.40 10.60 -22.18
CA LYS A 154 -4.64 11.25 -22.66
C LYS A 154 -4.39 12.62 -23.28
N ILE A 155 -3.51 13.44 -22.71
CA ILE A 155 -3.17 14.79 -23.20
C ILE A 155 -2.31 14.70 -24.47
N ILE A 156 -1.37 13.75 -24.56
CA ILE A 156 -0.56 13.52 -25.76
C ILE A 156 -1.46 13.03 -26.91
N TYR A 157 -2.42 12.15 -26.63
CA TYR A 157 -3.42 11.72 -27.64
C TYR A 157 -4.31 12.88 -28.08
N PHE A 158 -4.83 13.68 -27.15
CA PHE A 158 -5.61 14.89 -27.46
C PHE A 158 -4.79 15.91 -28.25
N ARG A 159 -3.52 16.14 -27.89
CA ARG A 159 -2.65 17.13 -28.54
C ARG A 159 -2.25 16.70 -29.95
N ASN A 160 -2.15 15.39 -30.22
CA ASN A 160 -1.86 14.88 -31.56
C ASN A 160 -3.06 15.04 -32.52
N GLU A 161 -4.29 15.02 -32.03
CA GLU A 161 -5.48 15.29 -32.86
C GLU A 161 -5.55 16.76 -33.32
N TYR A 162 -5.18 17.74 -32.48
CA TYR A 162 -5.21 19.16 -32.90
C TYR A 162 -4.00 19.61 -33.71
N SER A 163 -2.86 18.92 -33.65
CA SER A 163 -1.67 19.28 -34.44
C SER A 163 -1.78 18.88 -35.91
N LEU A 164 -2.66 17.93 -36.25
CA LEU A 164 -2.93 17.55 -37.64
C LEU A 164 -3.89 18.51 -38.35
N PHE A 165 -4.60 19.39 -37.63
CA PHE A 165 -5.53 20.36 -38.23
C PHE A 165 -4.94 21.76 -38.44
N LEU A 166 -3.72 22.04 -37.99
CA LEU A 166 -3.11 23.38 -38.16
C LEU A 166 -2.08 23.47 -39.30
N HIS A 167 -1.72 22.36 -39.94
CA HIS A 167 -0.78 22.38 -41.07
C HIS A 167 -1.43 22.44 -42.46
N ASP A 168 -2.76 22.37 -42.54
CA ASP A 168 -3.54 22.50 -43.79
C ASP A 168 -4.37 23.80 -43.86
N ALA A 169 -4.03 24.79 -43.04
CA ALA A 169 -4.70 26.10 -43.02
C ALA A 169 -3.73 27.27 -43.24
N ILE A 170 -2.87 27.17 -44.27
CA ILE A 170 -2.33 28.31 -45.06
C ILE A 170 -2.18 27.85 -46.51
#